data_AF-A0A285C157-F1
#
_entry.id   AF-A0A285C157-F1
#
_cell.length_a   1.000
_cell.length_b   1.000
_cell.length_c   1.000
_cell.angle_alpha   90.00
_cell.angle_beta   90.00
_cell.angle_gamma   90.00
#
_symmetry.space_group_name_H-M   'P 1'
#
loop_
_entity.id
_entity.type
_entity.pdbx_description
1 polymer ?
#
loop_
_entity_poly.entity_id
_entity_poly.type
_entity_poly.pdbx_seq_one_letter_code
_entity_poly.pdbx_strand_id
1 'polypeptide(L)'
;MPELIFPAVSASDPVAQFIRARTWMFAGGGGGYLRFINGQYHYLVYTAIGKGWGTKDGVAVEKNHQVIANLECQNVPISKISDDFFKRAGLQVDQNEFEIPGLD
;
A
#
# COMPACT_ATOMS: atom_id res chain seq x y z
N MET A 1 12.94 -20.24 -6.25
CA MET A 1 11.97 -19.29 -6.87
C MET A 1 12.59 -17.91 -6.79
N PRO A 2 12.65 -17.13 -7.87
CA PRO A 2 13.05 -15.74 -7.71
C PRO A 2 11.97 -15.01 -6.93
N GLU A 3 12.42 -14.37 -5.86
CA GLU A 3 11.69 -13.38 -5.08
C GLU A 3 11.33 -12.21 -5.98
N LEU A 4 10.04 -11.83 -6.00
CA LEU A 4 9.42 -10.66 -6.62
C LEU A 4 10.30 -9.90 -7.64
N ILE A 5 10.37 -10.39 -8.87
CA ILE A 5 11.00 -9.64 -9.97
C ILE A 5 10.04 -8.53 -10.38
N PHE A 6 10.43 -7.29 -10.12
CA PHE A 6 9.71 -6.13 -10.65
C PHE A 6 9.69 -6.18 -12.18
N PRO A 7 8.59 -5.80 -12.84
CA PRO A 7 8.60 -5.63 -14.29
C PRO A 7 9.75 -4.69 -14.68
N ALA A 8 10.42 -4.96 -15.80
CA ALA A 8 11.49 -4.13 -16.32
C ALA A 8 10.91 -2.76 -16.69
N VAL A 9 10.95 -1.83 -15.73
CA VAL A 9 10.43 -0.47 -15.92
C VAL A 9 11.43 0.26 -16.82
N SER A 10 11.01 0.62 -18.04
CA SER A 10 11.81 1.54 -18.85
C SER A 10 11.68 2.93 -18.25
N ALA A 11 12.75 3.74 -18.29
CA ALA A 11 12.72 5.12 -17.78
C ALA A 11 11.65 6.02 -18.45
N SER A 12 11.08 5.57 -19.57
CA SER A 12 9.98 6.18 -20.30
C SER A 12 8.58 5.74 -19.85
N ASP A 13 8.46 4.65 -19.09
CA ASP A 13 7.17 4.17 -18.64
C ASP A 13 6.68 5.06 -17.50
N PRO A 14 5.42 5.53 -17.51
CA PRO A 14 4.91 6.29 -16.39
C PRO A 14 4.90 5.37 -15.16
N VAL A 15 5.74 5.65 -14.17
CA VAL A 15 5.80 4.93 -12.87
C VAL A 15 4.40 4.77 -12.27
N ALA A 16 3.52 5.74 -12.53
CA ALA A 16 2.11 5.74 -12.17
C ALA A 16 1.27 4.57 -12.72
N GLN A 17 1.70 3.86 -13.77
CA GLN A 17 1.02 2.67 -14.27
C GLN A 17 1.21 1.48 -13.32
N PHE A 18 2.33 1.44 -12.59
CA PHE A 18 2.72 0.32 -11.75
C PHE A 18 2.62 0.63 -10.26
N ILE A 19 2.58 1.91 -9.87
CA ILE A 19 2.56 2.33 -8.47
C ILE A 19 1.46 3.37 -8.26
N ARG A 20 0.60 3.10 -7.28
CA ARG A 20 -0.40 4.03 -6.75
C ARG A 20 -0.14 4.27 -5.28
N ALA A 21 -0.58 5.40 -4.77
CA ALA A 21 -0.42 5.74 -3.37
C ALA A 21 -1.62 6.53 -2.87
N ARG A 22 -2.06 6.32 -1.63
CA ARG A 22 -3.09 7.15 -1.02
C ARG A 22 -2.90 7.15 0.49
N THR A 23 -3.15 8.30 1.11
CA THR A 23 -3.43 8.40 2.54
C THR A 23 -4.92 8.50 2.76
N TRP A 24 -5.40 8.02 3.90
CA TRP A 24 -6.77 8.24 4.35
C TRP A 24 -6.79 8.65 5.81
N MET A 25 -7.83 9.39 6.16
CA MET A 25 -8.18 9.70 7.53
C MET A 25 -9.55 9.11 7.82
N PHE A 26 -9.73 8.60 9.03
CA PHE A 26 -11.02 8.11 9.53
C PHE A 26 -11.23 8.60 10.96
N ALA A 27 -12.43 8.43 11.50
CA ALA A 27 -12.74 8.90 12.85
C ALA A 27 -11.85 8.19 13.89
N GLY A 28 -10.92 8.94 14.50
CA GLY A 28 -10.00 8.41 15.50
C GLY A 28 -8.71 7.78 14.95
N GLY A 29 -8.36 8.01 13.69
CA GLY A 29 -7.13 7.47 13.13
C GLY A 29 -6.84 7.87 11.68
N GLY A 30 -5.81 7.28 11.12
CA GLY A 30 -5.41 7.52 9.73
C GLY A 30 -4.35 6.52 9.29
N GLY A 31 -4.04 6.55 8.00
CA GLY A 31 -3.02 5.66 7.45
C GLY A 31 -2.68 6.03 6.02
N GLY A 32 -1.82 5.21 5.43
CA GLY A 32 -1.51 5.30 4.03
C GLY A 32 -0.94 3.99 3.51
N TYR A 33 -0.93 3.89 2.20
CA TYR A 33 -0.41 2.71 1.52
C TYR A 33 0.22 3.06 0.17
N LEU A 34 1.08 2.15 -0.27
CA LEU A 34 1.59 2.06 -1.62
C LEU A 34 1.04 0.79 -2.25
N ARG A 35 0.40 0.91 -3.41
CA ARG A 35 -0.08 -0.23 -4.20
C ARG A 35 0.81 -0.42 -5.42
N PHE A 36 1.43 -1.59 -5.48
CA PHE A 36 2.20 -2.05 -6.63
C PHE A 36 1.32 -2.96 -7.49
N ILE A 37 1.20 -2.63 -8.77
CA ILE A 37 0.30 -3.30 -9.72
C ILE A 37 1.11 -4.25 -10.60
N ASN A 38 0.78 -5.54 -10.56
CA ASN A 38 1.35 -6.58 -11.40
C ASN A 38 0.24 -7.45 -12.01
N GLY A 39 -0.33 -6.98 -13.13
CA GLY A 39 -1.47 -7.63 -13.77
C GLY A 39 -2.65 -7.73 -12.81
N GLN A 40 -3.11 -8.95 -12.53
CA GLN A 40 -4.21 -9.22 -11.61
C GLN A 40 -3.82 -9.19 -10.12
N TYR A 41 -2.52 -9.13 -9.82
CA TYR A 41 -2.00 -9.10 -8.45
C TYR A 41 -1.64 -7.68 -8.06
N HIS A 42 -2.16 -7.22 -6.93
CA HIS A 42 -1.76 -5.96 -6.32
C HIS A 42 -1.12 -6.20 -4.96
N TYR A 43 0.00 -5.54 -4.69
CA TYR A 43 0.71 -5.64 -3.43
C TYR A 43 0.60 -4.30 -2.71
N LEU A 44 0.00 -4.30 -1.54
CA LEU A 44 -0.23 -3.09 -0.75
C LEU A 44 0.68 -3.10 0.46
N VAL A 45 1.66 -2.20 0.47
CA VAL A 45 2.48 -1.92 1.65
C VAL A 45 1.76 -0.82 2.42
N TYR A 46 1.24 -1.13 3.61
CA TYR A 46 0.37 -0.24 4.35
C TYR A 46 0.85 0.00 5.77
N THR A 47 0.40 1.13 6.32
CA THR A 47 0.54 1.49 7.71
C THR A 47 -0.63 2.38 8.12
N ALA A 48 -1.23 2.09 9.25
CA ALA A 48 -2.37 2.81 9.78
C ALA A 48 -2.39 2.74 11.30
N ILE A 49 -3.02 3.72 11.91
CA ILE A 49 -3.27 3.77 13.34
C ILE A 49 -4.71 4.17 13.59
N GLY A 50 -5.38 3.48 14.50
CA GLY A 50 -6.76 3.79 14.86
C GLY A 50 -7.04 3.64 16.34
N LYS A 51 -7.94 4.50 16.82
CA LYS A 51 -8.48 4.44 18.18
C LYS A 51 -9.25 3.13 18.36
N GLY A 52 -8.79 2.28 19.27
CA GLY A 52 -9.43 1.01 19.62
C GLY A 52 -8.68 -0.24 19.14
N TRP A 53 -7.85 -0.12 18.10
CA TRP A 53 -7.08 -1.26 17.56
C TRP A 53 -5.58 -0.97 17.36
N GLY A 54 -5.11 0.24 17.67
CA GLY A 54 -3.68 0.56 17.72
C GLY A 54 -3.06 0.75 16.35
N THR A 55 -1.78 0.41 16.21
CA THR A 55 -1.06 0.47 14.92
C THR A 55 -1.22 -0.86 14.18
N LYS A 56 -1.49 -0.77 12.88
CA LYS A 56 -1.51 -1.89 11.94
C LYS A 56 -0.66 -1.56 10.73
N ASP A 57 0.21 -2.48 10.36
CA ASP A 57 1.11 -2.32 9.24
C ASP A 57 1.48 -3.70 8.68
N GLY A 58 1.79 -3.75 7.39
CA GLY A 58 2.00 -5.01 6.72
C GLY A 58 2.01 -4.91 5.21
N VAL A 59 2.03 -6.09 4.59
CA VAL A 59 1.88 -6.28 3.15
C VAL A 59 0.63 -7.12 2.89
N ALA A 60 -0.38 -6.49 2.30
CA ALA A 60 -1.55 -7.21 1.80
C ALA A 60 -1.35 -7.55 0.31
N VAL A 61 -1.77 -8.74 -0.08
CA VAL A 61 -1.77 -9.18 -1.49
C VAL A 61 -3.20 -9.33 -1.93
N GLU A 62 -3.61 -8.55 -2.91
CA GLU A 62 -4.88 -8.70 -3.61
C GLU A 62 -4.68 -9.47 -4.91
N LYS A 63 -5.66 -10.30 -5.26
CA LYS A 63 -5.84 -10.86 -6.59
C LYS A 63 -7.27 -10.60 -7.03
N ASN A 64 -7.46 -9.94 -8.17
CA ASN A 64 -8.79 -9.57 -8.66
C ASN A 64 -9.64 -8.80 -7.62
N HIS A 65 -9.03 -7.83 -6.92
CA HIS A 65 -9.66 -7.02 -5.86
C HIS A 65 -10.06 -7.80 -4.59
N GLN A 66 -9.61 -9.05 -4.43
CA GLN A 66 -9.81 -9.82 -3.21
C GLN A 66 -8.47 -10.01 -2.50
N VAL A 67 -8.41 -9.72 -1.20
CA VAL A 67 -7.22 -10.01 -0.37
C VAL A 67 -7.05 -11.52 -0.27
N ILE A 68 -5.92 -12.03 -0.75
CA ILE A 68 -5.56 -13.46 -0.73
C ILE A 68 -4.44 -13.77 0.27
N ALA A 69 -3.74 -12.75 0.77
CA ALA A 69 -2.76 -12.88 1.84
C ALA A 69 -2.58 -11.54 2.58
N ASN A 70 -2.27 -11.61 3.87
CA ASN A 70 -1.83 -10.48 4.66
C ASN A 70 -0.63 -10.88 5.51
N LEU A 71 0.45 -10.11 5.44
CA LEU A 71 1.69 -10.33 6.19
C LEU A 71 1.92 -9.11 7.08
N GLU A 72 1.59 -9.23 8.37
CA GLU A 72 1.81 -8.16 9.35
C GLU A 72 3.31 -7.97 9.61
N CYS A 73 3.77 -6.72 9.81
CA CYS A 73 5.17 -6.51 10.19
C CYS A 73 5.39 -6.95 11.64
N GLN A 74 6.55 -7.55 11.90
CA GLN A 74 6.90 -8.07 13.23
C GLN A 74 7.71 -7.07 14.08
N ASN A 75 8.19 -5.98 13.48
CA ASN A 75 9.00 -4.95 14.12
C ASN A 75 8.30 -3.60 14.02
N VAL A 76 8.60 -2.67 14.94
CA VAL A 76 8.08 -1.30 14.88
C VAL A 76 8.51 -0.65 13.56
N PRO A 77 7.59 -0.40 12.61
CA PRO A 77 7.99 0.19 11.34
C PRO A 77 8.32 1.66 11.54
N ILE A 78 9.41 2.12 10.92
CA ILE A 78 9.61 3.56 10.69
C ILE A 78 8.78 3.93 9.45
N SER A 79 7.52 4.31 9.67
CA SER A 79 6.68 4.76 8.57
C SER A 79 7.07 6.17 8.11
N LYS A 80 7.40 6.30 6.82
CA LYS A 80 7.51 7.57 6.10
C LYS A 80 6.43 7.75 5.03
N ILE A 81 5.43 6.86 5.03
CA ILE A 81 4.33 6.86 4.07
C ILE A 81 3.44 8.07 4.38
N SER A 82 3.51 9.08 3.52
CA SER A 82 2.85 10.38 3.71
C SER A 82 2.63 11.07 2.37
N ASP A 83 1.68 12.01 2.33
CA ASP A 83 1.40 12.81 1.13
C ASP A 83 2.63 13.57 0.62
N ASP A 84 3.47 14.06 1.53
CA ASP A 84 4.72 14.75 1.19
C ASP A 84 5.70 13.83 0.46
N PHE A 85 5.86 12.60 0.94
CA PHE A 85 6.63 11.57 0.23
C PHE A 85 6.05 11.28 -1.15
N PHE A 86 4.73 11.09 -1.26
CA PHE A 86 4.07 10.76 -2.52
C PHE A 86 4.24 11.86 -3.58
N LYS A 87 4.07 13.13 -3.20
CA LYS A 87 4.27 14.29 -4.09
C LYS A 87 5.70 14.38 -4.60
N ARG A 88 6.70 14.25 -3.72
CA ARG A 88 8.11 14.28 -4.12
C ARG A 88 8.49 13.13 -5.06
N ALA A 89 7.87 11.96 -4.87
CA ALA A 89 8.10 10.78 -5.69
C ALA A 89 7.29 10.77 -6.99
N GLY A 90 6.42 11.76 -7.24
CA GLY A 90 5.58 11.81 -8.44
C GLY A 90 4.53 10.69 -8.52
N LEU A 91 4.11 10.14 -7.37
CA LEU A 91 3.15 9.03 -7.32
C LEU A 91 1.73 9.54 -7.53
N GLN A 92 0.96 8.80 -8.34
CA GLN A 92 -0.45 9.12 -8.57
C GLN A 92 -1.32 8.61 -7.42
N VAL A 93 -2.32 9.42 -7.06
CA VAL A 93 -3.32 9.06 -6.07
C VAL A 93 -4.08 7.83 -6.52
N ASP A 94 -4.15 6.80 -5.67
CA ASP A 94 -4.99 5.64 -5.93
C ASP A 94 -6.46 6.06 -5.92
N GLN A 95 -7.23 5.63 -6.92
CA GLN A 95 -8.66 5.88 -7.01
C GLN A 95 -9.47 4.81 -6.29
N ASN A 96 -8.87 3.65 -6.05
CA ASN A 96 -9.49 2.58 -5.30
C ASN A 96 -9.27 2.81 -3.81
N GLU A 97 -10.20 2.32 -3.02
CA GLU A 97 -10.05 2.24 -1.58
C GLU A 97 -9.39 0.91 -1.22
N PHE A 98 -8.76 0.89 -0.06
CA PHE A 98 -8.26 -0.32 0.57
C PHE A 98 -8.74 -0.35 2.00
N GLU A 99 -9.19 -1.51 2.42
CA GLU A 99 -9.62 -1.78 3.78
C GLU A 99 -8.52 -2.55 4.48
N ILE A 100 -8.20 -2.15 5.71
CA ILE A 100 -7.16 -2.81 6.50
C ILE A 100 -7.68 -4.21 6.86
N PRO A 101 -6.98 -5.30 6.48
CA PRO A 101 -7.46 -6.64 6.74
C PRO A 101 -7.63 -6.92 8.24
N GLY A 102 -8.74 -7.55 8.62
CA GLY A 102 -9.04 -7.92 10.01
C GLY A 102 -9.56 -6.77 10.88
N LEU A 103 -9.98 -5.66 10.27
CA LEU A 103 -10.78 -4.61 10.89
C LEU A 103 -12.18 -4.61 10.26
N ASP A 104 -13.04 -5.50 10.77
CA ASP A 104 -14.47 -5.57 10.43
C ASP A 104 -15.29 -4.70 11.41
#